data_AF-A0A9P0MYB6-F1
#
_entry.id   AF-A0A9P0MYB6-F1
#
_cell.length_a   1.000
_cell.length_b   1.000
_cell.length_c   1.000
_cell.angle_alpha   90.00
_cell.angle_beta   90.00
_cell.angle_gamma   90.00
#
_symmetry.space_group_name_H-M   'P 1'
#
loop_
_entity.id
_entity.type
_entity.pdbx_description
1 polymer ?
#
loop_
_entity_poly.entity_id
_entity_poly.type
_entity_poly.pdbx_seq_one_letter_code
_entity_poly.pdbx_strand_id
1 'polypeptide(L)'
;MNSQIINGEMTTIEGTAVVARDDGTGEFKVSFNVNKEIRRSNYYVLSTDYLSYALVYSCVNVDNGNKRRVGSWKLSRTGTLSAQDNAAIDAVVSRTQGLHEDYYQTTEQSVETCFQYPNIALNDDIIIPGQCDQTISGIPHFDENQFQGNWYQIKRYDPVTTTCVGGRFTPESDSINIISYEVVNGELSITEGTGRINSTDNSGQITITLPVAGSEESADTIVYILATDYTSYALAYSCTNVNPFQRQIRAWQLSRERTMSPCGEAVIACLIQQRQELHEPYFRTVEQNDNCLQPSSAFLFKSSIVVLCVCAIFELLL
;
A
#
# COMPACT_ATOMS: atom_id res chain seq x y z
N MET A 1 -5.20 -21.00 -12.85
CA MET A 1 -6.14 -19.94 -12.44
C MET A 1 -6.38 -18.91 -13.55
N ASN A 2 -7.64 -18.62 -13.84
CA ASN A 2 -8.11 -17.41 -14.53
C ASN A 2 -9.01 -16.65 -13.53
N SER A 3 -8.99 -15.32 -13.55
CA SER A 3 -9.74 -14.47 -12.63
C SER A 3 -10.36 -13.28 -13.35
N GLN A 4 -11.50 -12.82 -12.85
CA GLN A 4 -12.21 -11.62 -13.33
C GLN A 4 -12.95 -10.94 -12.18
N ILE A 5 -13.23 -9.64 -12.33
CA ILE A 5 -14.09 -8.90 -11.40
C ILE A 5 -15.50 -8.81 -12.02
N ILE A 6 -16.51 -9.27 -11.27
CA ILE A 6 -17.93 -9.13 -11.64
C ILE A 6 -18.63 -8.41 -10.49
N ASN A 7 -19.24 -7.25 -10.76
CA ASN A 7 -19.92 -6.43 -9.76
C ASN A 7 -19.05 -6.10 -8.53
N GLY A 8 -17.76 -5.87 -8.73
CA GLY A 8 -16.78 -5.56 -7.66
C GLY A 8 -16.21 -6.78 -6.94
N GLU A 9 -16.72 -7.99 -7.21
CA GLU A 9 -16.24 -9.23 -6.59
C GLU A 9 -15.34 -10.03 -7.54
N MET A 10 -14.22 -10.52 -7.01
CA MET A 10 -13.36 -11.44 -7.76
C MET A 10 -14.02 -12.81 -7.89
N THR A 11 -14.17 -13.27 -9.12
CA THR A 11 -14.48 -14.65 -9.46
C THR A 11 -13.25 -15.30 -10.07
N THR A 12 -12.93 -16.50 -9.62
CA THR A 12 -11.83 -17.29 -10.19
C THR A 12 -12.35 -18.60 -10.78
N ILE A 13 -11.63 -19.11 -11.76
CA ILE A 13 -11.80 -20.45 -12.28
C ILE A 13 -10.44 -21.14 -12.37
N GLU A 14 -10.37 -22.34 -11.80
CA GLU A 14 -9.18 -23.17 -11.90
C GLU A 14 -9.23 -24.09 -13.11
N GLY A 15 -8.05 -24.31 -13.67
CA GLY A 15 -7.87 -25.18 -14.82
C GLY A 15 -6.44 -25.63 -14.97
N THR A 16 -6.26 -26.68 -15.76
CA THR A 16 -4.96 -27.24 -16.13
C THR A 16 -4.76 -27.10 -17.62
N ALA A 17 -3.53 -26.81 -18.03
CA ALA A 17 -3.13 -26.80 -19.44
C ALA A 17 -1.93 -27.72 -19.61
N VAL A 18 -1.98 -28.61 -20.59
CA VAL A 18 -0.85 -29.46 -20.97
C VAL A 18 -0.51 -29.22 -22.43
N VAL A 19 0.78 -29.18 -22.74
CA VAL A 19 1.26 -29.10 -24.12
C VAL A 19 0.74 -30.31 -24.89
N ALA A 20 0.14 -30.09 -26.05
CA ALA A 20 -0.48 -31.15 -26.83
C ALA A 20 0.53 -32.00 -27.60
N ARG A 21 1.70 -31.41 -27.95
CA ARG A 21 2.74 -32.00 -28.79
C ARG A 21 4.13 -31.48 -28.41
N ASP A 22 5.13 -32.34 -28.49
CA ASP A 22 6.55 -32.00 -28.23
C ASP A 22 7.29 -31.64 -29.53
N ASP A 23 6.67 -30.81 -30.36
CA ASP A 23 7.20 -30.39 -31.68
C ASP A 23 7.36 -28.86 -31.79
N GLY A 24 7.24 -28.14 -30.66
CA GLY A 24 7.30 -26.69 -30.60
C GLY A 24 6.02 -25.98 -31.04
N THR A 25 4.96 -26.70 -31.41
CA THR A 25 3.68 -26.07 -31.73
C THR A 25 3.02 -25.52 -30.47
N GLY A 26 2.52 -24.29 -30.52
CA GLY A 26 1.81 -23.64 -29.41
C GLY A 26 0.40 -24.20 -29.16
N GLU A 27 0.22 -25.52 -29.15
CA GLU A 27 -1.07 -26.18 -28.91
C GLU A 27 -1.15 -26.71 -27.47
N PHE A 28 -2.21 -26.35 -26.76
CA PHE A 28 -2.48 -26.76 -25.38
C PHE A 28 -3.83 -27.47 -25.30
N LYS A 29 -3.88 -28.58 -24.55
CA LYS A 29 -5.12 -29.19 -24.07
C LYS A 29 -5.45 -28.56 -22.72
N VAL A 30 -6.47 -27.73 -22.69
CA VAL A 30 -6.90 -26.98 -21.51
C VAL A 30 -8.15 -27.63 -20.91
N SER A 31 -8.19 -27.75 -19.59
CA SER A 31 -9.32 -28.26 -18.83
C SER A 31 -9.67 -27.27 -17.72
N PHE A 32 -10.89 -26.76 -17.72
CA PHE A 32 -11.41 -25.90 -16.65
C PHE A 32 -12.41 -26.67 -15.79
N ASN A 33 -12.40 -26.42 -14.49
CA ASN A 33 -13.43 -26.91 -13.58
C ASN A 33 -14.55 -25.87 -13.46
N VAL A 34 -15.68 -26.12 -14.11
CA VAL A 34 -16.87 -25.26 -14.07
C VAL A 34 -17.95 -26.00 -13.30
N ASN A 35 -18.36 -25.49 -12.13
CA ASN A 35 -19.43 -26.10 -11.32
C ASN A 35 -19.24 -27.61 -11.03
N LYS A 36 -18.01 -28.02 -10.72
CA LYS A 36 -17.60 -29.43 -10.50
C LYS A 36 -17.60 -30.30 -11.76
N GLU A 37 -17.76 -29.71 -12.95
CA GLU A 37 -17.65 -30.39 -14.22
C GLU A 37 -16.39 -29.96 -14.98
N ILE A 38 -15.64 -30.94 -15.48
CA ILE A 38 -14.44 -30.67 -16.28
C ILE A 38 -14.86 -30.34 -17.73
N ARG A 39 -14.59 -29.11 -18.14
CA ARG A 39 -14.77 -28.63 -19.52
C ARG A 39 -13.42 -28.58 -20.23
N ARG A 40 -13.32 -29.24 -21.39
CA ARG A 40 -12.07 -29.33 -22.15
C ARG A 40 -12.11 -28.44 -23.40
N SER A 41 -10.98 -27.88 -23.78
CA SER A 41 -10.82 -27.09 -24.99
C SER A 41 -9.36 -27.13 -25.45
N ASN A 42 -9.14 -27.08 -26.76
CA ASN A 42 -7.80 -26.94 -27.32
C ASN A 42 -7.52 -25.46 -27.57
N TYR A 43 -6.41 -24.95 -27.04
CA TYR A 43 -5.96 -23.58 -27.24
C TYR A 43 -4.72 -23.57 -28.13
N TYR A 44 -4.67 -22.61 -29.03
CA TYR A 44 -3.58 -22.40 -29.97
C TYR A 44 -3.02 -21.00 -29.74
N VAL A 45 -1.72 -20.89 -29.49
CA VAL A 45 -1.01 -19.61 -29.47
C VAL A 45 -0.63 -19.30 -30.92
N LEU A 46 -1.33 -18.33 -31.52
CA LEU A 46 -1.14 -17.97 -32.92
C LEU A 46 -0.03 -16.94 -33.12
N SER A 47 0.23 -16.12 -32.10
CA SER A 47 1.31 -15.11 -32.11
C SER A 47 1.70 -14.79 -30.67
N THR A 48 2.99 -14.61 -30.42
CA THR A 48 3.52 -14.09 -29.15
C THR A 48 4.97 -13.67 -29.36
N ASP A 49 5.42 -12.65 -28.64
CA ASP A 49 6.82 -12.28 -28.51
C ASP A 49 7.47 -12.84 -27.23
N TYR A 50 6.70 -13.63 -26.46
CA TYR A 50 7.03 -14.18 -25.14
C TYR A 50 7.25 -13.15 -24.02
N LEU A 51 7.33 -11.86 -24.34
CA LEU A 51 7.70 -10.79 -23.42
C LEU A 51 6.52 -9.90 -23.04
N SER A 52 5.64 -9.57 -23.98
CA SER A 52 4.60 -8.56 -23.77
C SER A 52 3.20 -9.07 -24.10
N TYR A 53 3.02 -9.83 -25.18
CA TYR A 53 1.69 -10.18 -25.67
C TYR A 53 1.56 -11.64 -26.11
N ALA A 54 0.31 -12.13 -26.17
CA ALA A 54 -0.04 -13.36 -26.88
C ALA A 54 -1.42 -13.24 -27.53
N LEU A 55 -1.58 -13.85 -28.71
CA LEU A 55 -2.87 -14.09 -29.36
C LEU A 55 -3.23 -15.57 -29.20
N VAL A 56 -4.30 -15.84 -28.45
CA VAL A 56 -4.81 -17.20 -28.22
C VAL A 56 -6.07 -17.42 -29.03
N TYR A 57 -6.21 -18.63 -29.57
CA TYR A 57 -7.32 -19.09 -30.39
C TYR A 57 -7.84 -20.44 -29.89
N SER A 58 -9.14 -20.64 -30.00
CA SER A 58 -9.80 -21.92 -29.78
C SER A 58 -10.90 -22.11 -30.82
N CYS A 59 -11.02 -23.33 -31.34
CA CYS A 59 -12.09 -23.66 -32.27
C CYS A 59 -12.55 -25.09 -32.06
N VAL A 60 -13.86 -25.26 -31.96
CA VAL A 60 -14.49 -26.58 -31.88
C VAL A 60 -15.63 -26.67 -32.87
N ASN A 61 -15.73 -27.82 -33.55
CA ASN A 61 -16.88 -28.11 -34.39
C ASN A 61 -18.11 -28.31 -33.51
N VAL A 62 -19.22 -27.69 -33.91
CA VAL A 62 -20.53 -27.79 -33.25
C VAL A 62 -21.59 -28.08 -34.32
N ASP A 63 -22.83 -28.36 -33.91
CA ASP A 63 -23.94 -28.61 -34.84
C ASP A 63 -23.61 -29.74 -35.85
N ASN A 64 -23.12 -30.87 -35.33
CA ASN A 64 -22.64 -32.03 -36.09
C ASN A 64 -21.59 -31.71 -37.18
N GLY A 65 -20.81 -30.64 -37.00
CA GLY A 65 -19.76 -30.23 -37.93
C GLY A 65 -20.19 -29.17 -38.94
N ASN A 66 -21.46 -28.76 -38.95
CA ASN A 66 -21.95 -27.71 -39.85
C ASN A 66 -21.57 -26.30 -39.39
N LYS A 67 -21.17 -26.14 -38.12
CA LYS A 67 -20.75 -24.87 -37.54
C LYS A 67 -19.49 -25.05 -36.71
N ARG A 68 -18.83 -23.94 -36.43
CA ARG A 68 -17.72 -23.87 -35.49
C ARG A 68 -17.98 -22.82 -34.44
N ARG A 69 -17.65 -23.14 -33.19
CA ARG A 69 -17.55 -22.16 -32.11
C ARG A 69 -16.10 -21.73 -32.05
N VAL A 70 -15.86 -20.43 -32.21
CA VAL A 70 -14.54 -19.82 -32.19
C VAL A 70 -14.42 -18.94 -30.95
N GLY A 71 -13.32 -19.05 -30.23
CA GLY A 71 -12.90 -18.12 -29.19
C GLY A 71 -11.53 -17.56 -29.53
N SER A 72 -11.30 -16.29 -29.25
CA SER A 72 -9.98 -15.68 -29.41
C SER A 72 -9.77 -14.58 -28.38
N TRP A 73 -8.54 -14.46 -27.89
CA TRP A 73 -8.18 -13.53 -26.83
C TRP A 73 -6.86 -12.83 -27.17
N LYS A 74 -6.86 -11.50 -27.11
CA LYS A 74 -5.65 -10.67 -27.12
C LYS A 74 -5.19 -10.51 -25.67
N LEU A 75 -3.98 -10.98 -25.35
CA LEU A 75 -3.46 -11.01 -23.98
C LEU A 75 -2.25 -10.09 -23.86
N SER A 76 -2.17 -9.34 -22.76
CA SER A 76 -1.03 -8.52 -22.37
C SER A 76 -0.49 -8.95 -21.00
N ARG A 77 0.83 -8.87 -20.81
CA ARG A 77 1.46 -9.03 -19.49
C ARG A 77 1.27 -7.84 -18.55
N THR A 78 0.95 -6.66 -19.08
CA THR A 78 0.88 -5.39 -18.33
C THR A 78 -0.53 -4.80 -18.24
N GLY A 79 -1.53 -5.50 -18.79
CA GLY A 79 -2.92 -5.01 -18.88
C GLY A 79 -3.18 -4.08 -20.08
N THR A 80 -2.14 -3.67 -20.81
CA THR A 80 -2.26 -2.84 -22.02
C THR A 80 -1.42 -3.40 -23.16
N LEU A 81 -1.88 -3.25 -24.41
CA LEU A 81 -1.14 -3.66 -25.61
C LEU A 81 -0.53 -2.42 -26.27
N SER A 82 0.77 -2.48 -26.59
CA SER A 82 1.41 -1.41 -27.32
C SER A 82 0.91 -1.34 -28.77
N ALA A 83 1.19 -0.25 -29.48
CA ALA A 83 0.86 -0.15 -30.91
C ALA A 83 1.54 -1.25 -31.74
N GLN A 84 2.75 -1.65 -31.36
CA GLN A 84 3.49 -2.73 -32.02
C GLN A 84 2.85 -4.09 -31.76
N ASP A 85 2.40 -4.35 -30.53
CA ASP A 85 1.75 -5.61 -30.16
C ASP A 85 0.42 -5.76 -30.91
N ASN A 86 -0.37 -4.68 -30.94
CA ASN A 86 -1.63 -4.65 -31.70
C ASN A 86 -1.38 -4.92 -33.18
N ALA A 87 -0.40 -4.26 -33.81
CA ALA A 87 -0.08 -4.50 -35.22
C ALA A 87 0.31 -5.96 -35.50
N ALA A 88 1.09 -6.59 -34.61
CA ALA A 88 1.48 -7.99 -34.76
C ALA A 88 0.28 -8.95 -34.60
N ILE A 89 -0.61 -8.66 -33.64
CA ILE A 89 -1.85 -9.41 -33.42
C ILE A 89 -2.78 -9.28 -34.64
N ASP A 90 -3.00 -8.07 -35.12
CA ASP A 90 -3.95 -7.77 -36.20
C ASP A 90 -3.50 -8.41 -37.55
N ALA A 91 -2.20 -8.49 -37.79
CA ALA A 91 -1.63 -9.21 -38.92
C ALA A 91 -1.97 -10.71 -38.89
N VAL A 92 -2.05 -11.32 -37.70
CA VAL A 92 -2.42 -12.73 -37.56
C VAL A 92 -3.94 -12.91 -37.58
N VAL A 93 -4.71 -12.00 -36.97
CA VAL A 93 -6.18 -12.01 -37.00
C VAL A 93 -6.69 -11.94 -38.45
N SER A 94 -6.19 -11.00 -39.25
CA SER A 94 -6.66 -10.78 -40.64
C SER A 94 -6.46 -11.97 -41.58
N ARG A 95 -5.44 -12.80 -41.36
CA ARG A 95 -5.15 -14.00 -42.17
C ARG A 95 -5.71 -15.30 -41.61
N THR A 96 -6.25 -15.28 -40.38
CA THR A 96 -6.75 -16.50 -39.72
C THR A 96 -8.24 -16.67 -39.97
N GLN A 97 -8.61 -17.69 -40.73
CA GLN A 97 -10.00 -17.93 -41.10
C GLN A 97 -10.88 -18.13 -39.85
N GLY A 98 -11.86 -17.24 -39.66
CA GLY A 98 -12.80 -17.28 -38.53
C GLY A 98 -12.46 -16.32 -37.40
N LEU A 99 -11.36 -15.58 -37.50
CA LEU A 99 -11.10 -14.40 -36.69
C LEU A 99 -11.50 -13.14 -37.45
N HIS A 100 -12.08 -12.19 -36.73
CA HIS A 100 -12.45 -10.88 -37.24
C HIS A 100 -12.25 -9.85 -36.14
N GLU A 101 -11.71 -8.69 -36.47
CA GLU A 101 -11.38 -7.67 -35.46
C GLU A 101 -12.63 -7.18 -34.72
N ASP A 102 -13.71 -6.92 -35.45
CA ASP A 102 -14.98 -6.45 -34.89
C ASP A 102 -15.65 -7.41 -33.88
N TYR A 103 -15.15 -8.64 -33.72
CA TYR A 103 -15.66 -9.59 -32.72
C TYR A 103 -14.95 -9.48 -31.36
N TYR A 104 -13.81 -8.79 -31.29
CA TYR A 104 -13.15 -8.54 -30.01
C TYR A 104 -13.92 -7.51 -29.20
N GLN A 105 -14.08 -7.83 -27.92
CA GLN A 105 -14.65 -6.92 -26.94
C GLN A 105 -13.51 -6.39 -26.07
N THR A 106 -13.48 -5.07 -25.87
CA THR A 106 -12.51 -4.46 -24.96
C THR A 106 -12.86 -4.85 -23.53
N THR A 107 -11.91 -5.42 -22.81
CA THR A 107 -12.03 -5.63 -21.36
C THR A 107 -11.40 -4.45 -20.64
N GLU A 108 -12.08 -3.93 -19.61
CA GLU A 108 -11.50 -2.93 -18.72
C GLU A 108 -10.40 -3.58 -17.86
N GLN A 109 -9.19 -3.02 -17.92
CA GLN A 109 -7.98 -3.54 -17.26
C GLN A 109 -7.27 -2.45 -16.44
N SER A 110 -7.93 -1.32 -16.17
CA SER A 110 -7.41 -0.30 -15.27
C SER A 110 -7.12 -0.89 -13.89
N VAL A 111 -6.09 -0.33 -13.24
CA VAL A 111 -5.74 -0.68 -11.87
C VAL A 111 -6.95 -0.54 -10.96
N GLU A 112 -7.75 0.53 -11.11
CA GLU A 112 -8.94 0.78 -10.31
C GLU A 112 -10.01 -0.32 -10.46
N THR A 113 -10.35 -0.69 -11.71
CA THR A 113 -11.39 -1.71 -11.96
C THR A 113 -10.96 -3.10 -11.50
N CYS A 114 -9.67 -3.40 -11.59
CA CYS A 114 -9.11 -4.69 -11.17
C CYS A 114 -8.56 -4.67 -9.74
N PHE A 115 -8.66 -3.55 -9.02
CA PHE A 115 -8.09 -3.43 -7.68
C PHE A 115 -8.88 -4.29 -6.69
N GLN A 116 -8.14 -5.02 -5.86
CA GLN A 116 -8.67 -5.75 -4.72
C GLN A 116 -7.70 -5.58 -3.57
N TYR A 117 -8.25 -5.39 -2.38
CA TYR A 117 -7.48 -5.40 -1.15
C TYR A 117 -6.95 -6.82 -0.90
N PRO A 118 -5.63 -7.05 -0.86
CA PRO A 118 -5.10 -8.36 -0.52
C PRO A 118 -5.51 -8.79 0.90
N ASN A 119 -5.59 -10.10 1.14
CA ASN A 119 -5.73 -10.59 2.50
C ASN A 119 -4.36 -10.52 3.18
N ILE A 120 -4.19 -9.57 4.11
CA ILE A 120 -2.93 -9.32 4.81
C ILE A 120 -3.04 -9.86 6.23
N ALA A 121 -2.07 -10.67 6.66
CA ALA A 121 -2.06 -11.22 8.01
C ALA A 121 -1.85 -10.11 9.05
N LEU A 122 -2.26 -10.34 10.30
CA LEU A 122 -2.24 -9.34 11.37
C LEU A 122 -0.85 -8.78 11.70
N ASN A 123 0.23 -9.49 11.37
CA ASN A 123 1.60 -9.09 11.69
C ASN A 123 2.45 -8.75 10.45
N ASP A 124 1.82 -8.67 9.28
CA ASP A 124 2.51 -8.34 8.03
C ASP A 124 2.41 -6.84 7.71
N ASP A 125 3.33 -6.35 6.87
CA ASP A 125 3.26 -5.00 6.31
C ASP A 125 2.08 -4.86 5.33
N ILE A 126 1.48 -3.67 5.30
CA ILE A 126 0.40 -3.37 4.35
C ILE A 126 0.99 -3.07 2.97
N ILE A 127 1.18 -4.11 2.16
CA ILE A 127 1.68 -4.00 0.77
C ILE A 127 0.52 -4.25 -0.19
N ILE A 128 0.16 -3.24 -0.99
CA ILE A 128 -0.97 -3.29 -1.94
C ILE A 128 -0.50 -3.08 -3.39
N PRO A 129 -1.26 -3.56 -4.40
CA PRO A 129 -0.93 -3.36 -5.81
C PRO A 129 -0.93 -1.89 -6.25
N GLY A 130 -0.07 -1.56 -7.22
CA GLY A 130 0.11 -0.23 -7.81
C GLY A 130 1.26 0.56 -7.20
N GLN A 131 1.46 1.79 -7.65
CA GLN A 131 2.48 2.72 -7.16
C GLN A 131 1.86 3.82 -6.30
N CYS A 132 2.66 4.45 -5.44
CA CYS A 132 2.23 5.58 -4.61
C CYS A 132 1.65 6.70 -5.46
N ASP A 133 0.44 7.14 -5.11
CA ASP A 133 -0.23 8.27 -5.75
C ASP A 133 0.50 9.57 -5.38
N GLN A 134 1.14 10.18 -6.38
CA GLN A 134 1.89 11.43 -6.24
C GLN A 134 0.99 12.65 -6.05
N THR A 135 -0.34 12.51 -6.19
CA THR A 135 -1.31 13.58 -5.99
C THR A 135 -1.80 13.68 -4.54
N ILE A 136 -1.47 12.70 -3.69
CA ILE A 136 -1.78 12.77 -2.25
C ILE A 136 -0.88 13.82 -1.62
N SER A 137 -1.51 14.83 -1.03
CA SER A 137 -0.86 15.88 -0.26
C SER A 137 -1.40 15.91 1.17
N GLY A 138 -0.58 16.36 2.10
CA GLY A 138 -1.04 16.72 3.44
C GLY A 138 -1.93 17.95 3.41
N ILE A 139 -2.56 18.27 4.54
CA ILE A 139 -3.40 19.46 4.68
C ILE A 139 -2.63 20.73 4.32
N PRO A 140 -3.27 21.73 3.71
CA PRO A 140 -2.62 23.01 3.44
C PRO A 140 -2.39 23.79 4.74
N HIS A 141 -1.43 24.71 4.73
CA HIS A 141 -1.14 25.62 5.85
C HIS A 141 -0.92 24.87 7.17
N PHE A 142 -0.16 23.79 7.12
CA PHE A 142 0.19 23.03 8.31
C PHE A 142 1.02 23.90 9.28
N ASP A 143 0.65 23.85 10.56
CA ASP A 143 1.32 24.58 11.63
C ASP A 143 1.92 23.60 12.64
N GLU A 144 3.24 23.42 12.58
CA GLU A 144 3.99 22.54 13.47
C GLU A 144 3.94 22.96 14.94
N ASN A 145 3.80 24.26 15.21
CA ASN A 145 3.68 24.78 16.57
C ASN A 145 2.33 24.43 17.19
N GLN A 146 1.26 24.36 16.39
CA GLN A 146 -0.03 23.84 16.86
C GLN A 146 -0.03 22.30 16.94
N PHE A 147 0.74 21.63 16.07
CA PHE A 147 0.83 20.17 16.06
C PHE A 147 1.70 19.57 17.18
N GLN A 148 2.53 20.39 17.84
CA GLN A 148 3.43 19.96 18.92
C GLN A 148 2.74 19.20 20.07
N GLY A 149 3.51 18.55 20.93
CA GLY A 149 3.04 17.83 22.11
C GLY A 149 2.78 16.36 21.85
N ASN A 150 2.01 15.73 22.75
CA ASN A 150 1.75 14.29 22.71
C ASN A 150 0.64 13.95 21.70
N TRP A 151 0.82 12.82 21.01
CA TRP A 151 -0.16 12.16 20.16
C TRP A 151 -0.14 10.66 20.47
N TYR A 152 -1.29 10.11 20.87
CA TYR A 152 -1.48 8.69 21.09
C TYR A 152 -1.85 8.00 19.78
N GLN A 153 -1.22 6.88 19.47
CA GLN A 153 -1.62 6.05 18.33
C GLN A 153 -2.84 5.23 18.75
N ILE A 154 -3.98 5.43 18.10
CA ILE A 154 -5.23 4.71 18.40
C ILE A 154 -5.37 3.50 17.48
N LYS A 155 -5.11 3.70 16.19
CA LYS A 155 -5.04 2.62 15.20
C LYS A 155 -3.89 2.86 14.23
N ARG A 156 -3.28 1.80 13.70
CA ARG A 156 -2.22 1.92 12.68
C ARG A 156 -2.16 0.72 11.74
N TYR A 157 -1.41 0.85 10.65
CA TYR A 157 -1.19 -0.22 9.67
C TYR A 157 -0.04 -1.16 10.02
N ASP A 158 0.98 -0.67 10.72
CA ASP A 158 2.11 -1.50 11.13
C ASP A 158 1.69 -2.56 12.17
N PRO A 159 2.38 -3.69 12.27
CA PRO A 159 2.11 -4.71 13.30
C PRO A 159 2.05 -4.08 14.69
N VAL A 160 0.99 -4.38 15.44
CA VAL A 160 0.83 -3.91 16.82
C VAL A 160 1.25 -5.03 17.74
N THR A 161 2.51 -5.02 18.15
CA THR A 161 3.11 -6.01 19.06
C THR A 161 3.27 -5.49 20.48
N THR A 162 2.97 -4.21 20.71
CA THR A 162 3.19 -3.46 21.95
C THR A 162 1.96 -2.60 22.27
N THR A 163 1.92 -2.02 23.46
CA THR A 163 0.79 -1.21 23.94
C THR A 163 1.24 0.21 24.25
N CYS A 164 0.29 1.11 24.51
CA CYS A 164 0.55 2.48 24.98
C CYS A 164 1.44 3.29 24.02
N VAL A 165 1.33 3.01 22.72
CA VAL A 165 2.20 3.61 21.71
C VAL A 165 1.80 5.07 21.47
N GLY A 166 2.79 5.96 21.44
CA GLY A 166 2.57 7.37 21.17
C GLY A 166 3.83 8.09 20.72
N GLY A 167 3.67 9.36 20.37
CA GLY A 167 4.77 10.24 19.98
C GLY A 167 4.64 11.61 20.63
N ARG A 168 5.76 12.24 20.95
CA ARG A 168 5.84 13.66 21.33
C ARG A 168 6.64 14.42 20.30
N PHE A 169 6.06 15.48 19.76
CA PHE A 169 6.68 16.35 18.76
C PHE A 169 6.99 17.69 19.41
N THR A 170 8.23 18.15 19.29
CA THR A 170 8.68 19.43 19.86
C THR A 170 9.37 20.23 18.76
N PRO A 171 8.71 21.22 18.17
CA PRO A 171 9.34 22.11 17.20
C PRO A 171 10.54 22.84 17.79
N GLU A 172 11.59 22.93 16.99
CA GLU A 172 12.82 23.69 17.20
C GLU A 172 13.00 24.67 16.03
N SER A 173 14.13 25.39 15.92
CA SER A 173 14.28 26.44 14.89
C SER A 173 14.16 25.91 13.45
N ASP A 174 14.74 24.74 13.17
CA ASP A 174 14.84 24.16 11.82
C ASP A 174 14.50 22.65 11.81
N SER A 175 14.02 22.13 12.93
CA SER A 175 13.77 20.70 13.16
C SER A 175 12.59 20.50 14.09
N ILE A 176 12.13 19.25 14.18
CA ILE A 176 11.16 18.80 15.16
C ILE A 176 11.84 17.68 15.94
N ASN A 177 12.03 17.84 17.24
CA ASN A 177 12.46 16.73 18.09
C ASN A 177 11.28 15.76 18.28
N ILE A 178 11.51 14.48 18.04
CA ILE A 178 10.49 13.44 18.11
C ILE A 178 10.89 12.41 19.16
N ILE A 179 10.01 12.18 20.13
CA ILE A 179 10.11 11.06 21.07
C ILE A 179 8.99 10.08 20.74
N SER A 180 9.33 8.92 20.19
CA SER A 180 8.42 7.78 20.06
C SER A 180 8.51 6.93 21.33
N TYR A 181 7.38 6.50 21.87
CA TYR A 181 7.34 5.69 23.07
C TYR A 181 6.29 4.58 22.98
N GLU A 182 6.54 3.50 23.71
CA GLU A 182 5.67 2.33 23.79
C GLU A 182 5.91 1.59 25.11
N VAL A 183 5.00 0.68 25.47
CA VAL A 183 5.18 -0.22 26.60
C VAL A 183 5.43 -1.64 26.09
N VAL A 184 6.58 -2.21 26.46
CA VAL A 184 7.00 -3.57 26.10
C VAL A 184 7.17 -4.36 27.38
N ASN A 185 6.42 -5.44 27.53
CA ASN A 185 6.45 -6.28 28.75
C ASN A 185 6.27 -5.50 30.06
N GLY A 186 5.47 -4.42 30.03
CA GLY A 186 5.19 -3.56 31.19
C GLY A 186 6.23 -2.45 31.45
N GLU A 187 7.29 -2.37 30.66
CA GLU A 187 8.32 -1.34 30.78
C GLU A 187 8.19 -0.28 29.68
N LEU A 188 8.42 0.99 30.02
CA LEU A 188 8.42 2.09 29.07
C LEU A 188 9.68 2.03 28.19
N SER A 189 9.49 1.86 26.89
CA SER A 189 10.53 1.98 25.86
C SER A 189 10.41 3.34 25.18
N ILE A 190 11.56 3.97 24.91
CA ILE A 190 11.64 5.29 24.28
C ILE A 190 12.64 5.24 23.14
N THR A 191 12.26 5.80 22.00
CA THR A 191 13.11 6.04 20.84
C THR A 191 13.09 7.51 20.50
N GLU A 192 14.28 8.13 20.45
CA GLU A 192 14.44 9.52 20.04
C GLU A 192 14.72 9.60 18.53
N GLY A 193 14.21 10.66 17.90
CA GLY A 193 14.39 10.93 16.49
C GLY A 193 14.20 12.41 16.18
N THR A 194 14.27 12.73 14.90
CA THR A 194 14.11 14.10 14.41
C THR A 194 13.10 14.14 13.27
N GLY A 195 12.53 15.31 13.04
CA GLY A 195 11.64 15.59 11.93
C GLY A 195 12.01 16.91 11.26
N ARG A 196 11.65 17.06 10.00
CA ARG A 196 11.73 18.32 9.26
C ARG A 196 10.50 18.49 8.39
N ILE A 197 10.00 19.71 8.27
CA ILE A 197 8.98 20.02 7.26
C ILE A 197 9.62 19.82 5.88
N ASN A 198 9.01 18.97 5.08
CA ASN A 198 9.53 18.54 3.78
C ASN A 198 8.71 19.12 2.60
N SER A 199 7.85 20.09 2.88
CA SER A 199 7.05 20.80 1.89
C SER A 199 7.59 22.20 1.63
N THR A 200 7.37 22.70 0.41
CA THR A 200 7.70 24.10 0.03
C THR A 200 6.46 24.99 -0.04
N ASP A 201 5.27 24.39 0.06
CA ASP A 201 3.96 25.02 -0.03
C ASP A 201 3.21 25.04 1.32
N ASN A 202 3.93 24.74 2.41
CA ASN A 202 3.39 24.56 3.77
C ASN A 202 2.30 23.49 3.86
N SER A 203 2.29 22.50 2.96
CA SER A 203 1.47 21.29 3.16
C SER A 203 2.02 20.48 4.35
N GLY A 204 1.14 19.76 5.03
CA GLY A 204 1.48 18.89 6.15
C GLY A 204 2.27 17.67 5.71
N GLN A 205 3.54 17.86 5.35
CA GLN A 205 4.47 16.81 4.97
C GLN A 205 5.72 16.93 5.83
N ILE A 206 6.03 15.87 6.57
CA ILE A 206 7.14 15.82 7.53
C ILE A 206 8.02 14.64 7.14
N THR A 207 9.32 14.87 6.93
CA THR A 207 10.28 13.76 6.94
C THR A 207 10.66 13.47 8.37
N ILE A 208 10.38 12.25 8.83
CA ILE A 208 10.75 11.73 10.15
C ILE A 208 11.97 10.83 9.99
N THR A 209 12.98 11.04 10.82
CA THR A 209 14.21 10.25 10.88
C THR A 209 14.28 9.56 12.24
N LEU A 210 14.19 8.23 12.25
CA LEU A 210 14.29 7.39 13.45
C LEU A 210 15.45 6.40 13.33
N PRO A 211 16.10 6.00 14.44
CA PRO A 211 17.12 4.97 14.41
C PRO A 211 16.51 3.61 14.03
N VAL A 212 17.27 2.82 13.27
CA VAL A 212 16.89 1.44 12.93
C VAL A 212 17.27 0.53 14.09
N ALA A 213 16.31 -0.26 14.59
CA ALA A 213 16.52 -1.11 15.74
C ALA A 213 17.69 -2.09 15.51
N GLY A 214 18.68 -2.06 16.40
CA GLY A 214 19.85 -2.95 16.34
C GLY A 214 20.93 -2.53 15.34
N SER A 215 20.87 -1.31 14.78
CA SER A 215 21.95 -0.74 13.97
C SER A 215 22.32 0.68 14.41
N GLU A 216 23.43 1.19 13.90
CA GLU A 216 23.84 2.60 14.05
C GLU A 216 23.24 3.50 12.94
N GLU A 217 22.38 2.94 12.08
CA GLU A 217 21.76 3.65 10.97
C GLU A 217 20.42 4.26 11.37
N SER A 218 20.00 5.29 10.64
CA SER A 218 18.66 5.86 10.73
C SER A 218 17.91 5.70 9.41
N ALA A 219 16.58 5.69 9.50
CA ALA A 219 15.69 5.61 8.35
C ALA A 219 14.82 6.86 8.27
N ASP A 220 14.79 7.46 7.08
CA ASP A 220 13.87 8.55 6.75
C ASP A 220 12.52 7.98 6.27
N THR A 221 11.43 8.52 6.82
CA THR A 221 10.06 8.23 6.39
C THR A 221 9.34 9.54 6.11
N ILE A 222 8.77 9.69 4.92
CA ILE A 222 7.96 10.86 4.56
C ILE A 222 6.52 10.61 5.00
N VAL A 223 6.03 11.44 5.92
CA VAL A 223 4.69 11.36 6.50
C VAL A 223 3.86 12.55 6.07
N TYR A 224 2.66 12.28 5.55
CA TYR A 224 1.65 13.25 5.18
C TYR A 224 0.59 13.30 6.27
N ILE A 225 0.30 14.48 6.80
CA ILE A 225 -0.83 14.73 7.71
C ILE A 225 -2.05 15.02 6.83
N LEU A 226 -2.89 14.00 6.62
CA LEU A 226 -4.04 14.06 5.72
C LEU A 226 -5.22 14.83 6.32
N ALA A 227 -5.34 14.81 7.66
CA ALA A 227 -6.29 15.64 8.40
C ALA A 227 -5.81 15.84 9.83
N THR A 228 -6.10 17.00 10.40
CA THR A 228 -5.99 17.26 11.83
C THR A 228 -6.78 18.51 12.19
N ASP A 229 -7.31 18.55 13.41
CA ASP A 229 -7.82 19.78 14.04
C ASP A 229 -6.83 20.34 15.08
N TYR A 230 -5.60 19.80 15.10
CA TYR A 230 -4.50 20.05 16.02
C TYR A 230 -4.74 19.71 17.49
N THR A 231 -6.00 19.73 17.94
CA THR A 231 -6.39 19.71 19.35
C THR A 231 -7.08 18.42 19.78
N SER A 232 -7.51 17.57 18.86
CA SER A 232 -8.16 16.30 19.21
C SER A 232 -7.72 15.11 18.37
N TYR A 233 -7.57 15.26 17.04
CA TYR A 233 -7.23 14.13 16.16
C TYR A 233 -6.24 14.49 15.07
N ALA A 234 -5.58 13.47 14.53
CA ALA A 234 -4.88 13.55 13.25
C ALA A 234 -4.91 12.21 12.51
N LEU A 235 -4.86 12.26 11.19
CA LEU A 235 -4.62 11.11 10.32
C LEU A 235 -3.30 11.32 9.59
N ALA A 236 -2.33 10.46 9.87
CA ALA A 236 -1.03 10.46 9.22
C ALA A 236 -0.92 9.28 8.24
N TYR A 237 -0.17 9.48 7.15
CA TYR A 237 -0.02 8.53 6.06
C TYR A 237 1.40 8.55 5.52
N SER A 238 1.92 7.40 5.08
CA SER A 238 3.19 7.27 4.37
C SER A 238 3.06 6.21 3.29
N CYS A 239 3.80 6.38 2.19
CA CYS A 239 3.85 5.42 1.11
C CYS A 239 5.24 5.30 0.52
N THR A 240 5.65 4.05 0.26
CA THR A 240 6.91 3.73 -0.40
C THR A 240 6.67 2.67 -1.47
N ASN A 241 7.15 2.90 -2.69
CA ASN A 241 7.14 1.88 -3.73
C ASN A 241 8.16 0.78 -3.39
N VAL A 242 7.70 -0.47 -3.27
CA VAL A 242 8.57 -1.62 -2.92
C VAL A 242 9.18 -2.23 -4.18
N ASN A 243 8.42 -2.23 -5.28
CA ASN A 243 8.83 -2.64 -6.61
C ASN A 243 7.92 -1.94 -7.65
N PRO A 244 8.13 -2.12 -8.97
CA PRO A 244 7.33 -1.44 -9.99
C PRO A 244 5.81 -1.69 -9.97
N PHE A 245 5.34 -2.69 -9.22
CA PHE A 245 3.94 -3.10 -9.18
C PHE A 245 3.29 -3.02 -7.80
N GLN A 246 4.04 -2.70 -6.74
CA GLN A 246 3.55 -2.72 -5.37
C GLN A 246 4.07 -1.54 -4.55
N ARG A 247 3.23 -1.09 -3.62
CA ARG A 247 3.54 -0.05 -2.64
C ARG A 247 3.24 -0.52 -1.23
N GLN A 248 4.10 -0.13 -0.30
CA GLN A 248 3.86 -0.27 1.13
C GLN A 248 3.14 0.98 1.62
N ILE A 249 2.05 0.79 2.36
CA ILE A 249 1.28 1.85 3.00
C ILE A 249 1.49 1.77 4.51
N ARG A 250 1.74 2.92 5.14
CA ARG A 250 1.60 3.09 6.58
C ARG A 250 0.59 4.19 6.84
N ALA A 251 -0.23 4.00 7.86
CA ALA A 251 -1.20 4.99 8.28
C ALA A 251 -1.36 4.92 9.79
N TRP A 252 -1.60 6.08 10.42
CA TRP A 252 -1.81 6.20 11.86
C TRP A 252 -2.99 7.12 12.13
N GLN A 253 -3.95 6.62 12.91
CA GLN A 253 -5.00 7.43 13.52
C GLN A 253 -4.49 7.88 14.88
N LEU A 254 -4.27 9.18 15.02
CA LEU A 254 -3.67 9.81 16.19
C LEU A 254 -4.75 10.58 16.97
N SER A 255 -4.65 10.56 18.30
CA SER A 255 -5.52 11.35 19.17
C SER A 255 -4.71 12.11 20.23
N ARG A 256 -5.24 13.25 20.66
CA ARG A 256 -4.70 13.97 21.84
C ARG A 256 -5.08 13.29 23.16
N GLU A 257 -6.05 12.37 23.13
CA GLU A 257 -6.49 11.58 24.25
C GLU A 257 -6.28 10.08 23.99
N ARG A 258 -6.47 9.24 25.02
CA ARG A 258 -6.31 7.78 24.91
C ARG A 258 -7.42 7.10 24.09
N THR A 259 -8.41 7.85 23.64
CA THR A 259 -9.47 7.42 22.74
C THR A 259 -9.65 8.44 21.61
N MET A 260 -10.24 8.02 20.49
CA MET A 260 -10.55 8.92 19.38
C MET A 260 -11.80 9.77 19.71
N SER A 261 -11.79 11.05 19.33
CA SER A 261 -12.96 11.91 19.47
C SER A 261 -14.04 11.55 18.42
N PRO A 262 -15.35 11.74 18.70
CA PRO A 262 -16.40 11.45 17.72
C PRO A 262 -16.25 12.22 16.40
N CYS A 263 -15.77 13.47 16.46
CA CYS A 263 -15.50 14.28 15.28
C CYS A 263 -14.31 13.73 14.48
N GLY A 264 -13.23 13.33 15.16
CA GLY A 264 -12.07 12.70 14.53
C GLY A 264 -12.45 11.40 13.84
N GLU A 265 -13.23 10.54 14.51
CA GLU A 265 -13.72 9.28 13.95
C GLU A 265 -14.54 9.51 12.67
N ALA A 266 -15.46 10.48 12.67
CA ALA A 266 -16.28 10.80 11.50
C ALA A 266 -15.44 11.33 10.33
N VAL A 267 -14.49 12.24 10.57
CA VAL A 267 -13.62 12.80 9.50
C VAL A 267 -12.72 11.71 8.92
N ILE A 268 -12.08 10.90 9.78
CA ILE A 268 -11.19 9.83 9.35
C ILE A 268 -11.97 8.79 8.53
N ALA A 269 -13.15 8.37 8.99
CA ALA A 269 -13.99 7.42 8.26
C ALA A 269 -14.37 7.94 6.86
N CYS A 270 -14.62 9.24 6.71
CA CYS A 270 -14.89 9.86 5.42
C CYS A 270 -13.67 9.79 4.49
N LEU A 271 -12.47 10.10 5.01
CA LEU A 271 -11.22 10.01 4.23
C LEU A 271 -10.88 8.58 3.81
N ILE A 272 -11.13 7.60 4.69
CA ILE A 272 -10.95 6.17 4.39
C ILE A 272 -11.80 5.75 3.20
N GLN A 273 -13.04 6.24 3.08
CA GLN A 273 -13.92 5.91 1.94
C GLN A 273 -13.48 6.55 0.62
N GLN A 274 -12.67 7.60 0.66
CA GLN A 274 -12.26 8.36 -0.52
C GLN A 274 -10.89 7.97 -1.07
N ARG A 275 -10.14 7.11 -0.36
CA ARG A 275 -8.75 6.79 -0.68
C ARG A 275 -8.54 5.28 -0.73
N GLN A 276 -8.09 4.78 -1.89
CA GLN A 276 -7.77 3.36 -2.07
C GLN A 276 -6.63 2.90 -1.16
N GLU A 277 -5.78 3.82 -0.73
CA GLU A 277 -4.68 3.56 0.21
C GLU A 277 -5.17 3.25 1.62
N LEU A 278 -6.40 3.68 1.94
CA LEU A 278 -6.96 3.62 3.28
C LEU A 278 -8.12 2.62 3.31
N HIS A 279 -7.86 1.45 3.86
CA HIS A 279 -8.82 0.40 4.13
C HIS A 279 -9.03 0.20 5.63
N GLU A 280 -10.28 0.31 6.12
CA GLU A 280 -10.59 0.16 7.55
C GLU A 280 -10.15 -1.20 8.13
N PRO A 281 -10.38 -2.35 7.46
CA PRO A 281 -9.92 -3.65 7.95
C PRO A 281 -8.40 -3.81 8.17
N TYR A 282 -7.58 -2.93 7.59
CA TYR A 282 -6.12 -2.94 7.82
C TYR A 282 -5.70 -2.11 9.04
N PHE A 283 -6.58 -1.25 9.57
CA PHE A 283 -6.28 -0.51 10.78
C PHE A 283 -6.32 -1.44 12.00
N ARG A 284 -5.17 -1.61 12.63
CA ARG A 284 -4.98 -2.41 13.85
C ARG A 284 -5.05 -1.50 15.06
N THR A 285 -5.88 -1.85 16.03
CA THR A 285 -6.03 -1.08 17.27
C THR A 285 -4.80 -1.21 18.15
N VAL A 286 -4.32 -0.08 18.66
CA VAL A 286 -3.30 -0.02 19.71
C VAL A 286 -4.00 0.08 21.05
N GLU A 287 -3.64 -0.77 22.00
CA GLU A 287 -4.20 -0.70 23.35
C GLU A 287 -3.71 0.56 24.06
N GLN A 288 -4.66 1.37 24.54
CA GLN A 288 -4.45 2.54 25.38
C GLN A 288 -5.33 2.40 26.63
N ASN A 289 -4.78 2.62 27.82
CA ASN A 289 -5.51 2.52 29.08
C ASN A 289 -4.91 3.45 30.15
N ASP A 290 -5.58 3.57 31.30
CA ASP A 290 -5.17 4.48 32.38
C ASP A 290 -3.78 4.19 32.97
N ASN A 291 -3.31 2.95 32.87
CA ASN A 291 -2.01 2.51 33.37
C ASN A 291 -0.87 2.70 32.37
N CYS A 292 -1.15 3.25 31.18
CA CYS A 292 -0.11 3.48 30.19
C CYS A 292 0.99 4.41 30.72
N LEU A 293 2.21 3.88 30.76
CA LEU A 293 3.41 4.66 31.05
C LEU A 293 3.68 5.58 29.85
N GLN A 294 4.12 6.80 30.13
CA GLN A 294 4.49 7.78 29.11
C GLN A 294 5.66 8.63 29.60
N PRO A 295 6.48 9.19 28.68
CA PRO A 295 7.58 10.08 29.07
C PRO A 295 7.06 11.25 29.90
N SER A 296 7.71 11.54 31.03
CA SER A 296 7.32 12.68 31.85
C SER A 296 7.46 13.98 31.05
N SER A 297 6.63 14.98 31.36
CA SER A 297 6.76 16.34 30.82
C SER A 297 8.04 17.05 31.31
N ALA A 298 8.75 16.49 32.29
CA ALA A 298 9.98 17.03 32.87
C ALA A 298 11.27 16.67 32.10
N PHE A 299 11.20 15.87 31.03
CA PHE A 299 12.36 15.54 30.20
C PHE A 299 12.94 16.74 29.42
N LEU A 300 12.29 17.91 29.45
CA LEU A 300 12.74 19.13 28.77
C LEU A 300 13.94 19.86 29.39
N PHE A 301 14.48 19.43 30.55
CA PHE A 301 15.53 20.20 31.26
C PHE A 301 16.91 19.53 31.39
N LYS A 302 17.17 18.38 30.76
CA LYS A 302 18.43 17.66 31.02
C LYS A 302 19.61 17.98 30.09
N SER A 303 19.43 18.72 29.00
CA SER A 303 20.55 19.01 28.08
C SER A 303 21.33 20.30 28.34
N SER A 304 21.01 21.09 29.38
CA SER A 304 21.75 22.32 29.69
C SER A 304 22.37 22.39 31.09
N ILE A 305 22.09 21.42 31.96
CA ILE A 305 22.57 21.45 33.36
C ILE A 305 23.87 20.66 33.55
N VAL A 306 24.19 19.69 32.67
CA VAL A 306 25.39 18.85 32.84
C VAL A 306 26.69 19.56 32.41
N VAL A 307 26.62 20.61 31.58
CA VAL A 307 27.82 21.34 31.12
C VAL A 307 28.24 22.47 32.07
N LEU A 308 27.34 23.00 32.91
CA LEU A 308 27.67 24.10 33.84
C LEU A 308 28.29 23.64 35.16
N CYS A 309 28.13 22.37 35.56
CA CYS A 309 28.72 21.86 36.80
C CYS A 309 30.19 21.39 36.66
N VAL A 310 30.72 21.28 35.44
CA VAL A 310 32.14 20.91 35.22
C VAL A 310 33.05 22.14 35.16
N CYS A 311 32.54 23.30 34.76
CA CYS A 311 33.34 24.54 34.75
C CYS A 311 33.48 25.18 36.14
N ALA A 312 32.49 25.04 37.04
CA ALA A 312 32.55 25.64 38.37
C ALA A 312 33.50 24.90 39.36
N ILE A 313 33.95 23.69 39.04
CA ILE A 313 34.89 22.92 39.89
C ILE A 313 36.36 23.17 39.47
N PHE A 314 36.61 23.68 38.26
CA PHE A 314 37.98 23.96 37.78
C PHE A 314 38.51 25.35 38.15
N GLU A 315 37.66 26.29 38.58
CA GLU A 315 38.11 27.62 39.09
C GLU A 315 38.43 27.64 40.59
N LEU A 316 38.30 26.50 41.29
CA LEU A 316 38.64 26.36 42.73
C LEU A 316 39.94 25.57 42.98
N LEU A 317 40.69 25.21 41.93
CA LEU A 317 41.92 24.41 42.03
C LEU A 317 43.12 24.97 41.23
N LEU A 318 43.14 26.27 40.94
CA LEU A 318 44.33 27.01 40.46
C LEU A 318 44.58 28.26 41.30
#